data_AF-A0A8T5ND62-F1
#
_entry.id   AF-A0A8T5ND62-F1
#
_cell.length_a   1.000
_cell.length_b   1.000
_cell.length_c   1.000
_cell.angle_alpha   90.00
_cell.angle_beta   90.00
_cell.angle_gamma   90.00
#
_symmetry.space_group_name_H-M   'P 1'
#
loop_
_entity.id
_entity.type
_entity.pdbx_description
1 polymer ?
#
loop_
_entity_poly.entity_id
_entity_poly.type
_entity_poly.pdbx_seq_one_letter_code
_entity_poly.pdbx_strand_id
1 'polypeptide(L)'
;MLNSFASLTHGFVGADLAALAREAAMCSIRRVLPEIDLDMHSIPAEILNKMTVTGDDFNNALREMSPSALREVFIESPNVHWSDIGGGEDVKQELKEAVEWPMT
;
A
#
# COMPACT_ATOMS: atom_id res chain seq x y z
N MET A 1 8.00 -4.11 13.00
CA MET A 1 6.72 -3.53 12.53
C MET A 1 6.95 -2.66 11.29
N LEU A 2 7.65 -1.53 11.37
CA LEU A 2 7.86 -0.63 10.22
C LEU A 2 8.49 -1.29 8.98
N ASN A 3 9.50 -2.15 9.16
CA ASN A 3 10.12 -2.87 8.04
C ASN A 3 9.14 -3.78 7.29
N SER A 4 8.14 -4.34 7.97
CA SER A 4 7.10 -5.16 7.36
C SER A 4 6.16 -4.32 6.49
N PHE A 5 5.81 -3.12 6.95
CA PHE A 5 4.99 -2.21 6.15
C PHE A 5 5.76 -1.63 4.99
N ALA A 6 7.05 -1.32 5.16
CA ALA A 6 7.92 -0.88 4.08
C ALA A 6 7.98 -1.90 2.93
N SER A 7 8.01 -3.21 3.22
CA SER A 7 7.94 -4.25 2.19
C SER A 7 6.57 -4.38 1.51
N LEU A 8 5.49 -3.97 2.17
CA LEU A 8 4.12 -4.07 1.64
C LEU A 8 3.69 -2.82 0.87
N THR A 9 4.33 -1.68 1.10
CA THR A 9 3.99 -0.39 0.47
C THR A 9 4.85 -0.08 -0.75
N HIS A 10 5.23 -1.10 -1.53
CA HIS A 10 5.92 -0.87 -2.79
C HIS A 10 5.03 -0.04 -3.73
N GLY A 11 5.60 0.96 -4.40
CA GLY A 11 4.85 1.89 -5.26
C GLY A 11 4.06 2.97 -4.52
N PHE A 12 4.02 2.98 -3.19
CA PHE A 12 3.43 4.08 -2.44
C PHE A 12 4.36 5.30 -2.46
N VAL A 13 3.81 6.48 -2.70
CA VAL A 13 4.53 7.75 -2.54
C VAL A 13 4.28 8.34 -1.15
N GLY A 14 4.98 9.42 -0.80
CA GLY A 14 4.83 10.08 0.51
C GLY A 14 3.39 10.48 0.83
N ALA A 15 2.61 10.92 -0.17
CA ALA A 15 1.20 11.21 -0.01
C ALA A 15 0.36 9.96 0.32
N ASP A 16 0.68 8.81 -0.29
CA ASP A 16 -0.01 7.55 -0.03
C ASP A 16 0.30 7.04 1.38
N LEU A 17 1.55 7.16 1.83
CA LEU A 17 1.94 6.79 3.20
C LEU A 17 1.27 7.68 4.24
N ALA A 18 1.15 8.98 3.96
CA ALA A 18 0.42 9.91 4.82
C ALA A 18 -1.09 9.62 4.85
N ALA A 19 -1.67 9.23 3.71
CA ALA A 19 -3.04 8.76 3.64
C ALA A 19 -3.23 7.44 4.40
N LEU A 20 -2.28 6.50 4.29
CA LEU A 20 -2.30 5.22 5.00
C LEU A 20 -2.28 5.40 6.52
N ALA A 21 -1.44 6.30 7.02
CA ALA A 21 -1.40 6.63 8.45
C ALA A 21 -2.74 7.24 8.93
N ARG A 22 -3.37 8.10 8.11
CA ARG A 22 -4.69 8.67 8.43
C ARG A 22 -5.78 7.61 8.42
N GLU A 23 -5.75 6.69 7.47
CA GLU A 23 -6.73 5.62 7.36
C GLU A 23 -6.60 4.63 8.53
N ALA A 24 -5.38 4.29 8.94
CA ALA A 24 -5.14 3.49 10.15
C ALA A 24 -5.65 4.20 11.41
N ALA A 25 -5.50 5.52 11.53
CA ALA A 25 -6.11 6.28 12.61
C ALA A 25 -7.65 6.24 12.55
N MET A 26 -8.24 6.26 11.36
CA MET A 26 -9.70 6.11 11.21
C MET A 26 -10.18 4.70 11.56
N CYS A 27 -9.39 3.66 11.29
CA CYS A 27 -9.67 2.29 11.75
C CYS A 27 -9.71 2.21 13.28
N SER A 28 -8.77 2.85 13.98
CA SER A 28 -8.78 2.86 15.46
C SER A 28 -9.98 3.62 16.02
N ILE A 29 -10.39 4.73 15.39
CA ILE A 29 -11.60 5.47 15.75
C ILE A 29 -12.85 4.59 15.54
N ARG A 30 -12.99 3.94 14.38
CA ARG A 30 -14.14 3.06 14.08
C ARG A 30 -14.26 1.89 15.06
N ARG A 31 -13.14 1.38 15.58
CA ARG A 31 -13.14 0.35 16.63
C ARG A 31 -13.74 0.85 17.94
N VAL A 32 -13.46 2.10 18.30
CA VAL A 32 -13.86 2.70 19.59
C VAL A 32 -15.22 3.42 19.49
N LEU A 33 -15.65 3.82 18.29
CA LEU A 33 -16.91 4.53 18.03
C LEU A 33 -18.15 3.89 18.66
N PRO A 34 -18.34 2.56 18.69
CA PRO A 34 -19.50 1.93 19.32
C PRO A 34 -19.58 2.14 20.83
N GLU A 35 -18.47 2.47 21.49
CA GLU A 35 -18.41 2.77 22.92
C GLU A 35 -18.67 4.26 23.22
N ILE A 36 -18.72 5.12 22.19
CA ILE A 36 -18.92 6.56 22.33
C ILE A 36 -20.41 6.86 22.28
N ASP A 37 -20.92 7.42 23.37
CA ASP A 37 -22.21 8.10 23.34
C ASP A 37 -22.03 9.47 22.65
N LEU A 38 -22.62 9.59 21.45
CA LEU A 38 -22.53 10.78 20.59
C LEU A 38 -23.34 11.97 21.14
N ASP A 39 -24.24 11.73 22.09
CA ASP A 39 -25.04 12.78 22.72
C ASP A 39 -24.30 13.47 23.89
N MET A 40 -23.17 12.91 24.33
CA MET A 40 -22.33 13.54 25.35
C MET A 40 -21.49 14.70 24.80
N HIS A 41 -21.41 15.78 25.56
CA HIS A 41 -20.57 16.95 25.22
C HIS A 41 -19.06 16.71 25.35
N SER A 42 -18.62 15.59 25.92
CA SER A 42 -17.20 15.26 26.09
C SER A 42 -16.96 13.75 26.05
N ILE A 43 -15.86 13.33 25.42
CA ILE A 43 -15.43 11.93 25.39
C ILE A 43 -14.69 11.60 26.72
N PRO A 44 -15.11 10.57 27.47
CA PRO A 44 -14.44 10.12 28.67
C PRO A 44 -12.96 9.77 28.44
N ALA A 45 -12.10 10.08 29.42
CA ALA A 45 -10.67 9.83 29.35
C ALA A 45 -10.32 8.33 29.14
N GLU A 46 -11.14 7.43 29.68
CA GLU A 46 -10.99 5.98 29.49
C GLU A 46 -11.13 5.57 28.02
N ILE A 47 -12.05 6.20 27.30
CA ILE A 47 -12.29 5.93 25.87
C ILE A 47 -11.16 6.57 25.03
N LEU A 48 -10.72 7.78 25.39
CA LEU A 48 -9.58 8.43 24.75
C LEU A 48 -8.31 7.58 24.87
N ASN A 49 -8.06 6.97 26.02
CA ASN A 49 -6.91 6.09 26.22
C ASN A 49 -6.98 4.80 25.37
N LYS A 50 -8.20 4.35 25.01
CA LYS A 50 -8.39 3.21 24.11
C LYS A 50 -8.14 3.57 22.63
N MET A 51 -8.13 4.86 22.26
CA MET A 51 -7.84 5.33 20.89
C MET A 51 -6.34 5.25 20.56
N THR A 52 -5.79 4.05 20.62
CA THR A 52 -4.41 3.76 20.20
C THR A 52 -4.44 3.05 18.85
N VAL A 53 -3.60 3.51 17.91
CA VAL A 53 -3.41 2.86 16.60
C VAL A 53 -2.55 1.61 16.79
N THR A 54 -3.01 0.50 16.22
CA THR A 54 -2.36 -0.82 16.30
C THR A 54 -1.88 -1.28 14.92
N GLY A 55 -1.08 -2.35 14.86
CA GLY A 55 -0.66 -2.93 13.58
C GLY A 55 -1.84 -3.44 12.73
N ASP A 56 -2.92 -3.91 13.37
CA ASP A 56 -4.12 -4.38 12.68
C ASP A 56 -4.86 -3.23 11.99
N ASP A 57 -4.79 -2.02 12.53
CA ASP A 57 -5.34 -0.83 11.88
C ASP A 57 -4.63 -0.53 10.55
N PHE A 58 -3.30 -0.66 10.52
CA PHE A 58 -2.53 -0.54 9.27
C PHE A 58 -2.82 -1.68 8.30
N ASN A 59 -2.96 -2.92 8.78
CA ASN A 59 -3.31 -4.05 7.93
C ASN A 59 -4.71 -3.87 7.30
N ASN A 60 -5.67 -3.34 8.05
CA ASN A 60 -7.01 -3.05 7.53
C ASN A 60 -6.97 -1.89 6.52
N ALA A 61 -6.25 -0.80 6.84
CA ALA A 61 -6.09 0.32 5.93
C ALA A 61 -5.44 -0.08 4.59
N LEU A 62 -4.43 -0.97 4.62
CA LEU A 62 -3.78 -1.48 3.42
C LEU A 62 -4.71 -2.30 2.50
N ARG A 63 -5.80 -2.87 3.03
CA ARG A 63 -6.77 -3.62 2.21
C ARG A 63 -7.64 -2.70 1.33
N GLU A 64 -7.81 -1.45 1.76
CA GLU A 64 -8.69 -0.48 1.07
C GLU A 64 -7.90 0.55 0.25
N MET A 65 -6.58 0.57 0.38
CA MET A 65 -5.71 1.52 -0.29
C MET A 65 -4.88 0.87 -1.40
N SER A 66 -4.74 1.59 -2.51
CA SER A 66 -3.83 1.24 -3.61
C SER A 66 -2.81 2.36 -3.81
N PRO A 67 -1.55 2.03 -4.17
CA PRO A 67 -0.53 3.03 -4.45
C PRO A 67 -0.96 3.95 -5.60
N SER A 68 -0.74 5.26 -5.44
CA SER A 68 -1.10 6.23 -6.48
C SER A 68 -0.17 6.14 -7.70
N ALA A 69 1.10 5.77 -7.51
CA ALA A 69 2.05 5.63 -8.61
C ALA A 69 1.69 4.50 -9.59
N LEU A 70 0.96 3.46 -9.13
CA LEU A 70 0.50 2.37 -9.99
C LEU A 70 -0.89 2.63 -10.59
N ARG A 71 -1.56 3.73 -10.22
CA ARG A 71 -2.90 4.05 -10.72
C ARG A 71 -2.90 4.56 -12.17
N GLU A 72 -1.77 5.07 -12.65
CA GLU A 72 -1.58 5.54 -14.03
C GLU A 72 -0.73 4.61 -14.90
N VAL A 73 -0.15 3.56 -14.31
CA VAL A 73 0.62 2.53 -15.03
C VAL A 73 -0.19 1.24 -15.01
N PHE A 74 -0.96 0.99 -16.07
CA PHE A 74 -1.43 -0.36 -16.36
C PHE A 74 -0.21 -1.22 -16.69
N ILE A 75 0.38 -1.86 -15.67
CA ILE A 75 1.29 -2.98 -15.90
C ILE A 75 0.39 -4.15 -16.30
N GLU A 76 -0.01 -4.19 -17.58
CA GLU A 76 -0.35 -5.48 -18.17
C GLU A 76 0.95 -6.26 -18.20
N SER A 77 1.19 -7.12 -17.20
CA SER A 77 2.21 -8.14 -17.33
C SER A 77 1.75 -9.04 -18.48
N PRO A 78 2.36 -8.98 -19.67
CA PRO A 78 1.91 -9.80 -20.76
C PRO A 78 2.08 -11.27 -20.34
N ASN A 79 1.08 -12.11 -20.61
CA ASN A 79 1.16 -13.55 -20.37
C ASN A 79 1.99 -14.26 -21.47
N VAL A 80 3.04 -13.60 -21.95
CA VAL A 80 3.89 -14.01 -23.07
C VAL A 80 5.32 -14.07 -22.56
N HIS A 81 5.95 -15.23 -22.68
CA HIS A 81 7.36 -15.42 -22.38
C HIS A 81 8.24 -15.12 -23.60
N TRP A 82 9.54 -14.86 -23.37
CA TRP A 82 10.53 -14.70 -24.45
C TRP A 82 10.58 -15.89 -25.43
N SER A 83 10.24 -17.10 -24.95
CA SER A 83 10.14 -18.33 -25.74
C SER A 83 8.93 -18.36 -26.68
N ASP A 84 7.90 -17.58 -26.37
CA ASP A 84 6.64 -17.56 -27.13
C ASP A 84 6.73 -16.58 -28.32
N ILE A 85 7.79 -15.77 -28.35
CA ILE A 85 8.10 -14.81 -29.43
C ILE A 85 9.00 -15.51 -30.45
N GLY A 86 8.50 -15.77 -31.66
CA GLY A 86 9.28 -16.39 -32.73
C GLY A 86 10.30 -15.43 -33.36
N GLY A 87 11.57 -15.84 -33.44
CA GLY A 87 12.64 -15.10 -34.12
C GLY A 87 13.16 -13.86 -33.38
N GLY A 88 13.98 -13.05 -34.05
CA GLY A 88 14.48 -11.76 -33.53
C GLY A 88 15.48 -11.89 -32.37
N GLU A 89 16.23 -12.98 -32.29
CA GLU A 89 17.09 -13.29 -31.15
C GLU A 89 18.12 -12.20 -30.84
N ASP A 90 18.70 -11.57 -31.88
CA ASP A 90 19.63 -10.45 -31.72
C ASP A 90 18.95 -9.22 -31.08
N VAL A 91 17.70 -8.94 -31.46
CA VAL A 91 16.89 -7.83 -30.90
C VAL A 91 16.45 -8.13 -29.47
N LYS A 92 16.08 -9.37 -29.17
CA LYS A 92 15.76 -9.80 -27.80
C LYS A 92 16.98 -9.68 -26.89
N GLN A 93 18.16 -10.05 -27.40
CA GLN A 93 19.41 -9.92 -26.68
C GLN A 93 19.70 -8.45 -26.40
N GLU A 94 19.70 -7.59 -27.43
CA GLU A 94 19.95 -6.14 -27.27
C GLU A 94 18.97 -5.48 -26.28
N LEU A 95 17.69 -5.86 -26.28
CA LEU A 95 16.71 -5.39 -25.31
C LEU A 95 17.03 -5.85 -23.87
N LYS A 96 17.45 -7.09 -23.67
CA LYS A 96 17.89 -7.58 -22.35
C LYS A 96 19.13 -6.85 -21.87
N GLU A 97 20.09 -6.60 -22.76
CA GLU A 97 21.31 -5.85 -22.44
C GLU A 97 21.02 -4.40 -22.08
N ALA A 98 20.10 -3.76 -22.79
CA ALA A 98 19.75 -2.35 -22.58
C ALA A 98 18.89 -2.11 -21.33
N VAL A 99 18.06 -3.08 -20.92
CA VAL A 99 17.06 -2.92 -19.86
C VAL A 99 17.41 -3.69 -18.59
N GLU A 100 17.88 -4.93 -18.68
CA GLU A 100 18.14 -5.77 -17.50
C GLU A 100 19.52 -5.51 -16.88
N TRP A 101 20.55 -5.21 -17.68
CA TRP A 101 21.92 -5.04 -17.18
C TRP A 101 22.24 -3.71 -16.45
N PRO A 102 21.59 -2.55 -16.73
CA PRO A 102 21.83 -1.33 -15.96
C PRO A 102 21.18 -1.32 -14.56
N MET A 103 20.41 -2.35 -14.19
CA MET A 103 19.70 -2.46 -12.91
C MET A 103 20.50 -3.24 -11.84
N THR A 104 21.74 -3.64 -12.14
CA THR A 104 22.67 -4.33 -11.21
C THR A 104 23.73 -3.42 -10.62
#